data_AF-A0AAQ3WQ74-F1
#
_entry.id   AF-A0AAQ3WQ74-F1
#
_cell.length_a   1.000
_cell.length_b   1.000
_cell.length_c   1.000
_cell.angle_alpha   90.00
_cell.angle_beta   90.00
_cell.angle_gamma   90.00
#
_symmetry.space_group_name_H-M   'P 1'
#
loop_
_entity.id
_entity.type
_entity.pdbx_description
1 polymer ?
#
loop_
_entity_poly.entity_id
_entity_poly.type
_entity_poly.pdbx_seq_one_letter_code
_entity_poly.pdbx_strand_id
1 'polypeptide(L)'
;MPGSPQLVLTVDRSGRGDHRTIQDAIDAAPADTAGGSVVVIRIKPGEEKVVVGKPRISLVGTNAGSTVVTWNESSSVVAASAASPSSTVSVLASDFIAKRLTFQVRVHE
;
A
#
# COMPACT_ATOMS: atom_id res chain seq x y z
N MET A 1 4.34 -27.68 -7.51
CA MET A 1 4.30 -26.76 -6.36
C MET A 1 2.88 -26.23 -6.26
N PRO A 2 2.01 -26.74 -5.37
CA PRO A 2 0.73 -26.09 -5.12
C PRO A 2 1.04 -24.75 -4.44
N GLY A 3 0.94 -23.67 -5.21
CA GLY A 3 1.16 -22.32 -4.70
C GLY A 3 0.19 -22.06 -3.55
N SER A 4 0.72 -21.56 -2.45
CA SER A 4 -0.09 -21.02 -1.35
C SER A 4 -1.18 -20.09 -1.92
N PRO A 5 -2.38 -20.07 -1.33
CA PRO A 5 -3.46 -19.22 -1.84
C PRO A 5 -2.97 -17.78 -1.86
N GLN A 6 -2.98 -17.13 -3.02
CA GLN A 6 -2.56 -15.73 -3.10
C GLN A 6 -3.76 -14.90 -3.54
N LEU A 7 -4.20 -14.01 -2.65
CA LEU A 7 -5.31 -13.11 -2.92
C LEU A 7 -4.77 -11.94 -3.72
N VAL A 8 -5.12 -11.88 -5.01
CA VAL A 8 -4.67 -10.79 -5.87
C VAL A 8 -5.77 -9.72 -5.91
N LEU A 9 -5.45 -8.52 -5.44
CA LEU A 9 -6.35 -7.36 -5.44
C LEU A 9 -5.80 -6.33 -6.42
N THR A 10 -6.61 -5.83 -7.34
CA THR A 10 -6.21 -4.78 -8.28
C THR A 10 -6.75 -3.44 -7.85
N VAL A 11 -5.85 -2.49 -7.60
CA VAL A 11 -6.20 -1.12 -7.28
C VAL A 11 -6.15 -0.29 -8.55
N ASP A 12 -7.28 0.31 -8.92
CA ASP A 12 -7.43 1.19 -10.06
C ASP A 12 -8.32 2.39 -9.70
N ARG A 13 -7.70 3.58 -9.65
CA ARG A 13 -8.42 4.82 -9.34
C ARG A 13 -9.44 5.23 -10.41
N SER A 14 -9.30 4.74 -11.64
CA SER A 14 -10.28 4.91 -12.71
C SER A 14 -11.52 4.01 -12.53
N GLY A 15 -11.57 3.17 -11.48
CA GLY A 15 -12.68 2.29 -11.17
C GLY A 15 -12.70 0.99 -11.99
N ARG A 16 -11.62 0.66 -12.68
CA ARG A 16 -11.48 -0.52 -13.55
C ARG A 16 -10.71 -1.66 -12.90
N GLY A 17 -10.67 -1.69 -11.57
CA GLY A 17 -10.03 -2.69 -10.72
C GLY A 17 -10.94 -3.08 -9.56
N ASP A 18 -10.50 -4.01 -8.72
CA ASP A 18 -11.22 -4.48 -7.54
C ASP A 18 -11.46 -3.35 -6.52
N HIS A 19 -10.47 -2.47 -6.38
CA HIS A 19 -10.50 -1.34 -5.44
C HIS A 19 -10.13 -0.04 -6.14
N ARG A 20 -10.64 1.09 -5.63
CA ARG A 20 -10.29 2.42 -6.15
C ARG A 20 -9.03 3.00 -5.53
N THR A 21 -8.70 2.56 -4.32
CA THR A 21 -7.60 3.08 -3.50
C THR A 21 -6.80 1.92 -2.91
N ILE A 22 -5.52 2.16 -2.63
CA ILE A 22 -4.62 1.14 -2.07
C ILE A 22 -5.03 0.83 -0.64
N GLN A 23 -5.49 1.86 0.08
CA GLN A 23 -5.96 1.72 1.45
C GLN A 23 -7.18 0.79 1.54
N ASP A 24 -8.13 0.91 0.60
CA ASP A 24 -9.32 0.06 0.52
C ASP A 24 -8.95 -1.40 0.19
N ALA A 25 -7.96 -1.62 -0.67
CA ALA A 25 -7.45 -2.97 -0.92
C ALA A 25 -6.74 -3.58 0.31
N ILE A 26 -6.00 -2.79 1.08
CA ILE A 26 -5.40 -3.26 2.34
C ILE A 26 -6.50 -3.51 3.38
N ASP A 27 -7.53 -2.68 3.43
CA ASP A 27 -8.65 -2.86 4.35
C ASP A 27 -9.51 -4.09 3.99
N ALA A 28 -9.69 -4.36 2.70
CA ALA A 28 -10.33 -5.57 2.21
C ALA A 28 -9.48 -6.84 2.40
N ALA A 29 -8.17 -6.70 2.59
CA ALA A 29 -7.31 -7.85 2.86
C ALA A 29 -7.68 -8.52 4.20
N PRO A 30 -7.88 -9.84 4.26
CA PRO A 30 -8.18 -10.50 5.53
C PRO A 30 -6.98 -10.42 6.48
N ALA A 31 -7.19 -9.86 7.68
CA ALA A 31 -6.16 -9.82 8.72
C ALA A 31 -5.79 -11.24 9.20
N ASP A 32 -6.76 -12.16 9.13
CA ASP A 32 -6.60 -13.55 9.50
C ASP A 32 -6.15 -14.38 8.29
N THR A 33 -4.87 -14.26 7.97
CA THR A 33 -4.25 -15.05 6.92
C THR A 33 -3.82 -16.42 7.49
N ALA A 34 -4.69 -17.11 8.23
CA ALA A 34 -4.36 -18.34 8.96
C ALA A 34 -3.86 -19.52 8.09
N GLY A 35 -3.96 -19.43 6.77
CA GLY A 35 -3.54 -20.49 5.83
C GLY A 35 -2.21 -20.29 5.09
N GLY A 36 -1.36 -19.33 5.49
CA GLY A 36 -0.14 -19.02 4.72
C GLY A 36 -0.39 -18.27 3.41
N SER A 37 -1.59 -17.72 3.24
CA SER A 37 -1.93 -16.93 2.05
C SER A 37 -1.13 -15.62 2.02
N VAL A 38 -0.80 -15.14 0.82
CA VAL A 38 -0.14 -13.83 0.63
C VAL A 38 -1.09 -12.94 -0.14
N VAL A 39 -1.27 -11.70 0.30
CA VAL A 39 -2.16 -10.76 -0.38
C VAL A 39 -1.33 -9.92 -1.33
N VAL A 40 -1.56 -10.06 -2.63
CA VAL A 40 -0.84 -9.34 -3.69
C VAL A 40 -1.72 -8.19 -4.19
N ILE A 41 -1.40 -6.98 -3.79
CA ILE A 41 -2.10 -5.77 -4.19
C ILE A 41 -1.39 -5.16 -5.41
N ARG A 42 -2.02 -5.26 -6.58
CA ARG A 42 -1.55 -4.69 -7.84
C ARG A 42 -1.99 -3.25 -7.96
N ILE A 43 -1.03 -2.33 -7.94
CA ILE A 43 -1.30 -0.90 -7.92
C ILE A 43 -1.13 -0.34 -9.35
N LYS A 44 -2.21 0.23 -9.89
CA LYS A 44 -2.19 1.03 -11.12
C LYS A 44 -1.49 2.38 -10.89
N PRO A 45 -1.00 3.04 -11.94
CA PRO A 45 -0.36 4.34 -11.82
C PRO A 45 -1.28 5.38 -11.14
N GLY A 46 -0.74 6.07 -10.14
CA GLY A 46 -1.47 7.05 -9.34
C GLY A 46 -0.73 7.42 -8.06
N GLU A 47 -1.14 8.54 -7.45
CA GLU A 47 -0.55 9.10 -6.22
C GLU A 47 -1.54 9.07 -5.06
N GLU A 48 -1.17 8.40 -3.98
CA GLU A 48 -2.00 8.22 -2.78
C GLU A 48 -1.12 7.87 -1.55
N LYS A 49 -1.62 8.13 -0.33
CA LYS A 49 -1.01 7.71 0.94
C LYS A 49 -1.48 6.31 1.34
N VAL A 50 -0.57 5.51 1.89
CA VAL A 50 -0.86 4.10 2.21
C VAL A 50 -0.38 3.74 3.61
N VAL A 51 -1.27 3.13 4.41
CA VAL A 51 -0.94 2.56 5.72
C VAL A 51 -1.20 1.05 5.68
N VAL A 52 -0.15 0.27 5.86
CA VAL A 52 -0.18 -1.20 5.85
C VAL A 52 -0.18 -1.68 7.29
N GLY A 53 -1.37 -1.95 7.83
CA GLY A 53 -1.54 -2.48 9.19
C GLY A 53 -1.62 -4.02 9.28
N LYS A 54 -1.56 -4.73 8.15
CA LYS A 54 -1.81 -6.18 8.07
C LYS A 54 -0.57 -6.95 7.59
N PRO A 55 -0.21 -8.07 8.23
CA PRO A 55 0.95 -8.88 7.84
C PRO A 55 0.75 -9.55 6.47
N ARG A 56 1.85 -9.96 5.83
CA ARG A 56 1.88 -10.72 4.55
C ARG A 56 1.21 -10.00 3.37
N ILE A 57 1.36 -8.68 3.32
CA ILE A 57 0.94 -7.84 2.20
C ILE A 57 2.09 -7.67 1.20
N SER A 58 1.81 -7.92 -0.07
CA SER A 58 2.69 -7.68 -1.22
C SER A 58 2.13 -6.56 -2.10
N LEU A 59 2.73 -5.39 -2.09
CA LEU A 59 2.40 -4.32 -3.02
C LEU A 59 3.21 -4.48 -4.32
N VAL A 60 2.53 -4.58 -5.45
CA VAL A 60 3.14 -4.73 -6.76
C VAL A 60 2.64 -3.65 -7.68
N GLY A 61 3.48 -2.65 -7.95
CA GLY A 61 3.17 -1.62 -8.93
C GLY A 61 3.25 -2.16 -10.35
N THR A 62 2.56 -1.47 -11.26
CA THR A 62 2.67 -1.77 -12.70
C THR A 62 4.03 -1.32 -13.23
N ASN A 63 4.47 -0.12 -12.83
CA ASN A 63 5.74 0.46 -13.21
C ASN A 63 6.20 1.47 -12.15
N ALA A 64 7.48 1.47 -11.78
CA ALA A 64 8.03 2.40 -10.80
C ALA A 64 7.91 3.86 -11.26
N GLY A 65 7.98 4.13 -12.57
CA GLY A 65 7.86 5.49 -13.11
C GLY A 65 6.43 6.02 -13.21
N SER A 66 5.41 5.17 -13.11
CA SER A 66 4.00 5.59 -13.24
C SER A 66 3.20 5.35 -11.95
N THR A 67 3.62 4.39 -11.14
CA THR A 67 3.05 4.10 -9.82
C THR A 67 3.91 4.76 -8.74
N VAL A 68 3.58 6.01 -8.44
CA VAL A 68 4.28 6.81 -7.43
C VAL A 68 3.36 7.05 -6.25
N VAL A 69 3.63 6.40 -5.13
CA VAL A 69 2.93 6.61 -3.87
C VAL A 69 3.49 7.88 -3.25
N THR A 70 2.82 9.02 -3.49
CA THR A 70 3.19 10.34 -2.98
C THR A 70 2.24 10.81 -1.86
N TRP A 71 2.79 11.38 -0.79
CA TRP A 71 2.05 12.20 0.16
C TRP A 71 2.64 13.62 0.21
N ASN A 72 1.75 14.62 0.14
CA ASN A 72 2.10 16.02 0.27
C ASN A 72 1.70 16.45 1.69
N GLU A 73 2.67 16.55 2.59
CA GLU A 73 2.42 17.03 3.95
C GLU A 73 2.66 18.54 3.99
N SER A 74 1.61 19.31 4.28
CA SER A 74 1.78 20.68 4.78
C SER A 74 2.23 20.60 6.23
N SER A 75 3.39 21.18 6.51
CA SER A 75 4.19 21.16 7.75
C SER A 75 3.51 21.72 9.02
N SER A 76 2.21 21.52 9.21
CA SER A 76 1.43 22.14 10.30
C SER A 76 0.79 21.16 11.28
N VAL A 77 0.84 19.84 11.04
CA VAL A 77 0.21 18.85 11.94
C VAL A 77 1.26 18.07 12.72
N VAL A 78 1.89 18.76 13.67
CA VAL A 78 2.44 18.15 14.88
C VAL A 78 1.24 17.67 15.72
N ALA A 79 0.75 16.47 15.46
CA ALA A 79 -0.23 15.84 16.34
C ALA A 79 -0.15 14.31 16.26
N ALA A 80 0.70 13.76 17.12
CA ALA A 80 0.39 12.59 17.94
C ALA A 80 -0.32 11.41 17.25
N SER A 81 0.42 10.51 16.61
CA SER A 81 0.02 9.09 16.52
C SER A 81 1.12 8.24 15.90
N ALA A 82 2.01 7.69 16.74
CA ALA A 82 2.84 6.46 16.57
C ALA A 82 3.60 6.16 15.25
N ALA A 83 3.48 6.97 14.22
CA ALA A 83 4.26 7.00 13.00
C ALA A 83 4.78 8.44 12.89
N SER A 84 6.07 8.62 12.65
CA SER A 84 6.65 9.95 12.46
C SER A 84 5.81 10.75 11.46
N PRO A 85 5.49 12.03 11.72
CA PRO A 85 4.49 12.78 10.96
C PRO A 85 4.71 12.68 9.44
N SER A 86 5.98 12.70 9.02
CA SER A 86 6.49 12.62 7.63
C SER A 86 6.30 11.27 6.89
N SER A 87 5.68 10.25 7.49
CA SER A 87 5.63 8.91 6.89
C SER A 87 4.57 8.81 5.78
N THR A 88 5.01 8.80 4.51
CA THR A 88 4.14 8.54 3.33
C THR A 88 3.60 7.11 3.32
N VAL A 89 4.40 6.17 3.84
CA VAL A 89 4.00 4.77 4.02
C VAL A 89 4.38 4.31 5.41
N SER A 90 3.40 3.78 6.13
CA SER A 90 3.61 3.16 7.44
C SER A 90 3.29 1.67 7.33
N VAL A 91 4.30 0.84 7.56
CA VAL A 91 4.15 -0.63 7.54
C VAL A 91 4.24 -1.11 8.98
N LEU A 92 3.11 -1.45 9.57
CA LEU A 92 2.99 -2.02 10.92
C LEU A 92 2.79 -3.54 10.87
N ALA A 93 3.40 -4.18 9.88
CA ALA A 93 3.08 -5.52 9.41
C ALA A 93 4.34 -6.36 9.19
N SER A 94 4.30 -7.63 9.61
CA SER A 94 5.35 -8.61 9.32
C SER A 94 5.22 -9.15 7.88
N ASP A 95 6.34 -9.50 7.24
CA ASP A 95 6.37 -10.10 5.89
C ASP A 95 5.79 -9.21 4.77
N PHE A 96 6.03 -7.90 4.87
CA PHE A 96 5.68 -6.95 3.82
C PHE A 96 6.66 -7.00 2.64
N ILE A 97 6.12 -6.99 1.42
CA ILE A 97 6.91 -6.93 0.19
C ILE A 97 6.40 -5.79 -0.68
N ALA A 98 7.31 -4.97 -1.23
CA ALA A 98 6.98 -3.96 -2.23
C ALA A 98 7.84 -4.14 -3.47
N LYS A 99 7.24 -4.13 -4.66
CA LYS A 99 7.93 -4.29 -5.95
C LYS A 99 7.39 -3.34 -7.00
N ARG A 100 8.30 -2.82 -7.84
CA ARG A 100 7.97 -2.04 -9.07
C ARG A 100 7.08 -0.82 -8.83
N LEU A 101 7.29 -0.14 -7.72
CA LEU A 101 6.58 1.06 -7.29
C LEU A 101 7.59 2.03 -6.65
N THR A 102 7.27 3.32 -6.69
CA THR A 102 8.10 4.36 -6.10
C THR A 102 7.36 4.94 -4.89
N PHE A 103 8.07 5.10 -3.77
CA PHE A 103 7.57 5.84 -2.62
C PHE A 103 8.23 7.21 -2.61
N GLN A 104 7.43 8.28 -2.58
CA GLN A 104 7.94 9.64 -2.62
C GLN A 104 7.31 10.47 -1.50
N VAL A 105 8.13 10.97 -0.59
CA VAL A 105 7.72 11.94 0.44
C VAL A 105 7.98 13.33 -0.14
N ARG A 106 6.94 14.16 -0.28
CA ARG A 106 7.09 15.59 -0.63
C ARG A 106 6.99 16.39 0.67
N VAL A 107 8.11 16.92 1.12
CA VAL A 107 8.16 17.95 2.16
C VAL A 107 8.24 19.29 1.45
N HIS A 108 7.27 20.17 1.70
CA HIS A 108 7.38 21.58 1.35
C HIS A 108 8.11 22.29 2.50
N GLU A 109 9.27 22.87 2.18
CA GLU A 109 10.00 23.83 3.02
C GLU A 109 9.38 25.23 2.93
#